data_AF-A0A931N361-F1
#
_entry.id   AF-A0A931N361-F1
#
_cell.length_a   1.000
_cell.length_b   1.000
_cell.length_c   1.000
_cell.angle_alpha   90.00
_cell.angle_beta   90.00
_cell.angle_gamma   90.00
#
_symmetry.space_group_name_H-M   'P 1'
#
loop_
_entity.id
_entity.type
_entity.pdbx_description
1 polymer ?
#
loop_
_entity_poly.entity_id
_entity_poly.type
_entity_poly.pdbx_seq_one_letter_code
_entity_poly.pdbx_strand_id
1 'polypeptide(L)' 'MSDPDRIDFARAQVEDVRRALLDAAAFGKTLRPAPLEGLAGKLAAALRIYREVGEQGE' A
#
# COMPACT_ATOMS: atom_id res chain seq x y z
N MET A 1 -11.19 -3.95 14.92
CA MET A 1 -10.50 -4.57 13.78
C MET A 1 -9.30 -5.28 14.38
N SER A 2 -9.24 -6.60 14.28
CA SER A 2 -8.17 -7.41 14.89
C SER A 2 -6.88 -7.26 14.08
N ASP A 3 -5.73 -7.62 14.65
CA ASP A 3 -4.46 -7.52 13.91
C ASP A 3 -4.42 -8.33 12.59
N PRO A 4 -5.02 -9.53 12.49
CA PRO A 4 -5.19 -10.22 11.21
C PRO A 4 -5.95 -9.37 10.18
N ASP A 5 -7.08 -8.76 10.56
CA ASP A 5 -7.87 -7.92 9.67
C ASP A 5 -7.06 -6.71 9.18
N ARG A 6 -6.26 -6.11 10.08
CA ARG A 6 -5.41 -4.96 9.77
C ARG A 6 -4.29 -5.35 8.80
N ILE A 7 -3.66 -6.51 8.99
CA ILE A 7 -2.65 -7.06 8.06
C ILE A 7 -3.26 -7.30 6.68
N ASP A 8 -4.45 -7.91 6.60
CA ASP A 8 -5.10 -8.17 5.32
C ASP A 8 -5.44 -6.86 4.59
N PHE A 9 -5.90 -5.84 5.33
CA PHE A 9 -6.08 -4.51 4.78
C PHE A 9 -4.76 -3.90 4.27
N ALA A 10 -3.68 -3.97 5.05
CA ALA A 10 -2.36 -3.46 4.65
C ALA A 10 -1.84 -4.17 3.39
N ARG A 11 -2.04 -5.49 3.30
CA ARG A 11 -1.70 -6.27 2.10
C ARG A 11 -2.49 -5.78 0.89
N ALA A 12 -3.80 -5.61 1.01
CA ALA A 12 -4.63 -5.12 -0.08
C ALA A 12 -4.16 -3.74 -0.60
N GLN A 13 -3.76 -2.83 0.29
CA GLN A 13 -3.21 -1.52 -0.11
C GLN A 13 -1.90 -1.65 -0.90
N VAL A 14 -1.00 -2.54 -0.51
CA VAL A 14 0.26 -2.79 -1.23
C VAL A 14 0.00 -3.41 -2.60
N GLU A 15 -0.93 -4.36 -2.69
CA GLU A 15 -1.36 -4.98 -3.95
C GLU A 15 -1.93 -3.95 -4.94
N ASP A 16 -2.80 -3.06 -4.46
CA ASP A 16 -3.34 -1.95 -5.25
C ASP A 16 -2.23 -1.06 -5.81
N VAL A 17 -1.28 -0.66 -4.96
CA VAL A 17 -0.15 0.19 -5.36
C VAL A 17 0.71 -0.53 -6.40
N ARG A 18 1.05 -1.80 -6.16
CA ARG A 18 1.85 -2.59 -7.09
C ARG A 18 1.17 -2.69 -8.45
N ARG A 19 -0.12 -3.00 -8.48
CA ARG A 19 -0.90 -3.10 -9.72
C ARG A 19 -0.91 -1.78 -10.48
N ALA A 20 -1.17 -0.67 -9.81
CA ALA A 20 -1.19 0.65 -10.46
C ALA A 20 0.16 1.01 -11.09
N LEU A 21 1.27 0.72 -10.41
CA LEU A 21 2.61 0.97 -10.92
C LEU A 21 2.97 0.04 -12.10
N LEU A 22 2.63 -1.24 -12.02
CA LEU A 22 2.86 -2.20 -13.09
C LEU A 22 2.03 -1.87 -14.33
N ASP A 23 0.75 -1.50 -14.15
CA ASP A 23 -0.10 -1.05 -15.25
C ASP A 23 0.45 0.23 -15.90
N ALA A 24 0.97 1.16 -15.10
CA ALA A 24 1.58 2.37 -15.65
C ALA A 24 2.83 2.05 -16.49
N ALA A 25 3.71 1.17 -15.97
CA ALA A 25 4.92 0.75 -16.66
C ALA A 25 4.61 -0.06 -17.94
N ALA A 26 3.67 -0.99 -17.88
CA ALA A 26 3.31 -1.88 -18.99
C ALA A 26 2.68 -1.13 -20.17
N PHE A 27 1.90 -0.08 -19.89
CA PHE A 27 1.18 0.68 -20.92
C PHE A 27 1.79 2.06 -21.20
N GLY A 28 3.00 2.36 -20.67
CA GLY A 28 3.67 3.65 -20.85
C GLY A 28 2.87 4.84 -20.33
N LYS A 29 2.04 4.64 -19.30
CA LYS A 29 1.19 5.71 -18.74
C LYS A 29 2.01 6.57 -17.79
N THR A 30 2.02 7.88 -18.03
CA THR A 30 2.54 8.83 -17.05
C THR A 30 1.55 9.00 -15.90
N LEU A 31 1.95 8.59 -14.70
CA LEU A 31 1.20 8.90 -13.49
C LEU A 31 1.39 10.38 -13.14
N ARG A 32 0.27 11.11 -13.02
CA ARG A 32 0.31 12.51 -12.57
C ARG A 32 0.67 12.59 -11.07
N PRO A 33 1.11 13.76 -10.57
CA PRO A 33 1.48 13.94 -9.17
C PRO A 33 0.39 13.51 -8.18
N ALA A 34 -0.87 13.92 -8.38
CA ALA A 34 -1.95 13.58 -7.45
C ALA A 34 -2.21 12.06 -7.32
N PRO A 35 -2.29 11.27 -8.42
CA PRO A 35 -2.29 9.81 -8.32
C PRO A 35 -1.08 9.24 -7.55
N LEU A 36 0.13 9.75 -7.78
CA LEU A 36 1.34 9.29 -7.08
C LEU A 36 1.25 9.56 -5.58
N GLU A 37 0.77 10.74 -5.18
CA GLU A 37 0.55 11.09 -3.77
C GLU A 37 -0.47 10.14 -3.11
N GLY A 38 -1.55 9.80 -3.83
CA GLY A 38 -2.53 8.81 -3.36
C GLY A 38 -1.92 7.42 -3.15
N LEU A 39 -1.12 6.94 -4.10
CA LEU A 39 -0.41 5.66 -3.99
C LEU A 39 0.61 5.67 -2.84
N ALA A 40 1.33 6.77 -2.66
CA ALA A 40 2.26 6.96 -1.55
C ALA A 40 1.54 6.93 -0.19
N GLY A 41 0.36 7.57 -0.08
CA GLY A 41 -0.48 7.54 1.10
C GLY A 41 -0.95 6.12 1.46
N LYS A 42 -1.40 5.35 0.47
CA LYS A 42 -1.77 3.93 0.65
C LYS A 42 -0.60 3.10 1.17
N LEU A 43 0.58 3.27 0.57
CA LEU A 43 1.78 2.54 0.95
C LEU A 43 2.24 2.91 2.38
N ALA A 44 2.24 4.19 2.73
CA ALA A 44 2.59 4.65 4.06
C ALA A 44 1.64 4.10 5.14
N ALA A 45 0.34 4.06 4.87
CA ALA A 45 -0.65 3.49 5.78
C ALA A 45 -0.42 1.98 5.99
N ALA A 46 -0.15 1.24 4.92
CA ALA A 46 0.14 -0.19 5.00
C ALA A 46 1.42 -0.49 5.80
N LEU A 47 2.50 0.24 5.52
CA LEU A 47 3.78 0.09 6.23
C LEU A 47 3.64 0.40 7.73
N ARG A 48 2.85 1.41 8.07
CA ARG A 48 2.55 1.73 9.48
C ARG A 48 1.88 0.57 10.19
N ILE A 49 0.88 -0.06 9.56
CA ILE A 49 0.20 -1.23 10.14
C ILE A 49 1.17 -2.39 10.34
N TYR A 50 1.98 -2.72 9.33
CA TYR A 50 2.97 -3.79 9.46
C TYR A 50 3.95 -3.54 10.59
N ARG A 51 4.39 -2.29 10.77
CA ARG A 51 5.27 -1.91 11.88
C ARG A 51 4.56 -2.08 13.22
N GLU A 52 3.36 -1.55 13.37
CA GLU A 52 2.61 -1.60 14.63
C GLU A 52 2.28 -3.04 15.04
N VAL A 53 1.96 -3.94 14.10
CA VAL A 53 1.72 -5.35 14.42
C VAL A 53 3.03 -6.09 14.69
N GLY A 54 4.10 -5.77 13.97
CA GLY A 54 5.43 -6.35 14.21
C GLY A 54 6.02 -5.97 15.57
N GLU A 55 5.80 -4.73 16.03
CA GLU A 55 6.21 -4.22 17.35
C GLU A 55 5.39 -4.80 18.51
N GLN A 56 4.21 -5.37 18.26
CA GLN A 56 3.34 -5.98 19.27
C GLN A 56 3.56 -7.50 19.43
N GLY A 57 4.40 -8.09 18.58
CA GLY A 57 4.77 -9.50 18.61
C GLY A 57 6.10 -9.83 19.31
N GLU A 58 6.79 -8.82 19.84
CA GLU A 58 7.98 -8.94 20.73
C GLU A 58 7.58 -8.77 22.21
#